data_AF-A0A147BKF7-F1
#
_entry.id   AF-A0A147BKF7-F1
#
_cell.length_a   1.000
_cell.length_b   1.000
_cell.length_c   1.000
_cell.angle_alpha   90.00
_cell.angle_beta   90.00
_cell.angle_gamma   90.00
#
_symmetry.space_group_name_H-M   'P 1'
#
loop_
_entity.id
_entity.type
_entity.pdbx_description
1 polymer ?
#
loop_
_entity_poly.entity_id
_entity_poly.type
_entity_poly.pdbx_seq_one_letter_code
_entity_poly.pdbx_strand_id
1 'polypeptide(L)'
;DWLQQYERVAQRNGWTDEQHLQSLYFALEGTARHRFENRETSLTSWTACKDALRGTFTNQYRRERAEDLLRMRTQGANETIISFVEDVLHLVARADPQASDEKKLRILMRGVRDDIFNGLFRNHPSTVEHLVKEATNIERALPKHGPPITSNFPASLFFSTSSCNGQDLREIIRDVVREEIRKLLP
;
A
#
# COMPACT_ATOMS: atom_id res chain seq x y z
N ASP A 1 9.39 -11.61 -4.55
CA ASP A 1 8.10 -11.61 -5.25
C ASP A 1 8.05 -12.73 -6.29
N TRP A 2 8.56 -12.56 -7.52
CA TRP A 2 8.48 -13.60 -8.57
C TRP A 2 9.11 -14.94 -8.18
N LEU A 3 10.35 -14.92 -7.64
CA LEU A 3 11.08 -16.14 -7.30
C LEU A 3 10.41 -16.92 -6.15
N GLN A 4 9.82 -16.22 -5.18
CA GLN A 4 9.01 -16.84 -4.12
C GLN A 4 7.72 -17.45 -4.66
N GLN A 5 7.06 -16.77 -5.61
CA GLN A 5 5.87 -17.30 -6.26
C GLN A 5 6.18 -18.59 -7.02
N TYR A 6 7.30 -18.61 -7.75
CA TYR A 6 7.80 -19.81 -8.43
C TYR A 6 8.08 -20.96 -7.44
N GLU A 7 8.78 -20.67 -6.33
CA GLU A 7 9.06 -21.68 -5.30
C GLU A 7 7.78 -22.23 -4.64
N ARG A 8 6.75 -21.41 -4.44
CA ARG A 8 5.45 -21.88 -3.93
C ARG A 8 4.77 -22.85 -4.90
N VAL A 9 4.83 -22.58 -6.21
CA VAL A 9 4.29 -23.47 -7.24
C VAL A 9 5.04 -24.78 -7.26
N ALA A 10 6.37 -24.72 -7.22
CA ALA A 10 7.23 -25.89 -7.24
C ALA A 10 7.04 -26.77 -5.99
N GLN A 11 6.93 -26.15 -4.81
CA GLN A 11 6.64 -26.85 -3.55
C GLN A 11 5.29 -27.56 -3.60
N ARG A 12 4.25 -26.90 -4.14
CA ARG A 12 2.92 -27.51 -4.30
C ARG A 12 2.94 -28.69 -5.28
N ASN A 13 3.81 -28.64 -6.28
CA ASN A 13 3.95 -29.71 -7.27
C ASN A 13 4.96 -30.80 -6.88
N GLY A 14 5.63 -30.66 -5.71
CA GLY A 14 6.61 -31.62 -5.24
C GLY A 14 7.84 -31.75 -6.14
N TRP A 15 8.26 -30.66 -6.79
CA TRP A 15 9.40 -30.69 -7.72
C TRP A 15 10.72 -30.97 -7.00
N THR A 16 11.57 -31.80 -7.62
CA THR A 16 12.99 -31.94 -7.23
C THR A 16 13.81 -30.74 -7.72
N ASP A 17 15.04 -30.58 -7.21
CA ASP A 17 15.93 -29.49 -7.61
C ASP A 17 16.23 -29.49 -9.12
N GLU A 18 16.30 -30.67 -9.75
CA GLU A 18 16.48 -30.81 -11.19
C GLU A 18 15.21 -30.39 -11.94
N GLN A 19 14.03 -30.78 -11.46
CA GLN A 19 12.75 -30.37 -12.03
C GLN A 19 12.51 -28.86 -11.88
N HIS A 20 13.02 -28.27 -10.80
CA HIS A 20 13.06 -26.83 -10.59
C HIS A 20 13.84 -26.12 -11.69
N LEU A 21 15.01 -26.63 -12.09
CA LEU A 21 15.83 -26.02 -13.13
C LEU A 21 15.22 -26.21 -14.52
N GLN A 22 14.68 -27.39 -14.82
CA GLN A 22 14.02 -27.68 -16.10
C GLN A 22 12.75 -26.84 -16.28
N SER A 23 11.95 -26.71 -15.23
CA SER A 23 10.71 -25.94 -15.26
C SER A 23 10.97 -24.42 -15.29
N LEU A 24 12.16 -23.99 -14.86
CA LEU A 24 12.52 -22.58 -14.80
C LEU A 24 12.54 -21.97 -16.21
N TYR A 25 13.03 -22.72 -17.20
CA TYR A 25 13.09 -22.28 -18.59
C TYR A 25 11.72 -21.82 -19.12
N PHE A 26 10.65 -22.55 -18.78
CA PHE A 26 9.29 -22.22 -19.21
C PHE A 26 8.70 -21.00 -18.50
N ALA A 27 9.23 -20.64 -17.33
CA ALA A 27 8.76 -19.50 -16.54
C ALA A 27 9.51 -18.20 -16.88
N LEU A 28 10.68 -18.29 -17.53
CA LEU A 28 11.49 -17.13 -17.91
C LEU A 28 11.11 -16.60 -19.29
N GLU A 29 11.04 -15.29 -19.40
CA GLU A 29 10.77 -14.58 -20.66
C GLU A 29 11.83 -13.51 -20.95
N GLY A 30 11.97 -13.16 -22.23
CA GLY A 30 12.84 -12.09 -22.70
C GLY A 30 14.30 -12.23 -22.25
N THR A 31 14.87 -11.14 -21.74
CA THR A 31 16.29 -11.07 -21.31
C THR A 31 16.64 -12.10 -20.24
N ALA A 32 15.69 -12.47 -19.36
CA ALA A 32 15.94 -13.45 -18.31
C ALA A 32 16.15 -14.85 -18.89
N ARG A 33 15.39 -15.20 -19.94
CA ARG A 33 15.52 -16.48 -20.65
C ARG A 33 16.83 -16.58 -21.41
N HIS A 34 17.19 -15.57 -22.22
CA HIS A 34 18.47 -15.58 -22.95
C HIS A 34 19.67 -15.69 -21.99
N ARG A 35 19.59 -15.03 -20.83
CA ARG A 35 20.64 -15.11 -19.80
C ARG A 35 20.72 -16.50 -19.17
N PHE A 36 19.60 -17.19 -19.01
CA PHE A 36 19.55 -18.58 -18.54
C PHE A 36 20.15 -19.53 -19.57
N GLU A 37 19.73 -19.45 -20.83
CA GLU A 37 20.27 -20.24 -21.95
C GLU A 37 21.80 -20.09 -22.07
N ASN A 38 22.31 -18.86 -22.00
CA ASN A 38 23.75 -18.59 -22.05
C ASN A 38 24.57 -19.13 -20.86
N ARG A 39 23.92 -19.53 -19.77
CA ARG A 39 24.56 -19.99 -18.53
C ARG A 39 24.11 -21.37 -18.10
N GLU A 40 23.34 -22.07 -18.92
CA GLU A 40 22.69 -23.33 -18.57
C GLU A 40 23.70 -24.39 -18.10
N THR A 41 24.85 -24.49 -18.78
CA THR A 41 25.94 -25.42 -18.44
C THR A 41 26.66 -25.11 -17.12
N SER A 42 26.51 -23.89 -16.59
CA SER A 42 27.14 -23.44 -15.35
C SER A 42 26.23 -23.49 -14.13
N LEU A 43 24.93 -23.74 -14.34
CA LEU A 43 23.90 -23.74 -13.30
C LEU A 43 23.56 -25.18 -12.88
N THR A 44 24.43 -25.78 -12.07
CA THR A 44 24.30 -27.18 -11.63
C THR A 44 23.38 -27.38 -10.43
N SER A 45 22.94 -26.30 -9.77
CA SER A 45 22.02 -26.37 -8.63
C SER A 45 20.98 -25.24 -8.66
N TRP A 46 19.80 -25.52 -8.10
CA TRP A 46 18.75 -24.51 -7.91
C TRP A 46 19.26 -23.33 -7.08
N THR A 47 20.07 -23.57 -6.06
CA THR A 47 20.66 -22.52 -5.20
C THR A 47 21.56 -21.58 -5.99
N ALA A 48 22.48 -22.10 -6.82
CA ALA A 48 23.34 -21.29 -7.68
C ALA A 48 22.53 -20.47 -8.69
N CYS A 49 21.46 -21.06 -9.25
CA CYS A 49 20.57 -20.35 -10.16
C CYS A 49 19.84 -19.19 -9.48
N LYS A 50 19.32 -19.41 -8.26
CA LYS A 50 18.68 -18.35 -7.46
C LYS A 50 19.61 -17.19 -7.20
N ASP A 51 20.84 -17.46 -6.78
CA ASP A 51 21.80 -16.41 -6.47
C ASP A 51 22.24 -15.67 -7.72
N ALA A 52 22.40 -16.37 -8.84
CA ALA A 52 22.71 -15.77 -10.13
C ALA A 52 21.56 -14.88 -10.63
N LEU A 53 20.30 -15.33 -10.54
CA LEU A 53 19.11 -14.54 -10.88
C LEU A 53 19.00 -13.32 -9.97
N ARG A 54 19.21 -13.51 -8.65
CA ARG A 54 19.22 -12.42 -7.68
C ARG A 54 20.30 -11.40 -8.02
N GLY A 55 21.55 -11.81 -8.24
CA GLY A 55 22.64 -10.87 -8.58
C GLY A 55 22.41 -10.11 -9.90
N THR A 56 21.65 -10.67 -10.84
CA THR A 56 21.43 -10.02 -12.16
C THR A 56 20.20 -9.14 -12.20
N PHE A 57 19.12 -9.56 -11.52
CA PHE A 57 17.80 -8.93 -11.62
C PHE A 57 17.33 -8.28 -10.31
N THR A 58 18.02 -8.51 -9.20
CA THR A 58 17.76 -7.77 -7.95
C THR A 58 18.41 -6.41 -8.08
N ASN A 59 17.62 -5.47 -8.59
CA ASN A 59 18.06 -4.11 -8.75
C ASN A 59 18.09 -3.42 -7.38
N GLN A 60 19.21 -2.79 -7.03
CA GLN A 60 19.33 -1.92 -5.85
C GLN A 60 18.21 -0.86 -5.83
N TYR A 61 17.80 -0.38 -7.01
CA TYR A 61 16.66 0.51 -7.19
C TYR A 61 15.33 -0.05 -6.64
N ARG A 62 15.11 -1.38 -6.66
CA ARG A 62 13.89 -1.99 -6.09
C ARG A 62 13.87 -1.91 -4.57
N ARG A 63 15.04 -1.95 -3.94
CA ARG A 63 15.19 -1.78 -2.49
C ARG A 63 15.02 -0.32 -2.11
N GLU A 64 15.71 0.58 -2.80
CA GLU A 64 15.60 2.03 -2.60
C GLU A 64 14.16 2.52 -2.79
N ARG A 65 13.48 2.07 -3.85
CA ARG A 65 12.07 2.39 -4.07
C ARG A 65 11.16 1.86 -2.96
N ALA A 66 11.46 0.68 -2.41
CA ALA A 66 10.69 0.15 -1.28
C ALA A 66 10.94 0.98 -0.01
N GLU A 67 12.18 1.42 0.22
CA GLU A 67 12.53 2.34 1.32
C GLU A 67 11.82 3.70 1.17
N ASP A 68 11.77 4.25 -0.05
CA ASP A 68 11.06 5.52 -0.32
C ASP A 68 9.55 5.39 -0.10
N LEU A 69 8.94 4.30 -0.59
CA LEU A 69 7.53 4.01 -0.32
C LEU A 69 7.27 3.85 1.18
N LEU A 70 8.13 3.13 1.90
CA LEU A 70 8.03 3.01 3.36
C LEU A 70 8.10 4.35 4.06
N ARG A 71 8.95 5.28 3.62
CA ARG A 71 9.06 6.61 4.25
C ARG A 71 7.78 7.43 4.14
N MET A 72 7.09 7.32 3.01
CA MET A 72 5.86 8.06 2.74
C MET A 72 4.59 7.34 3.22
N ARG A 73 4.70 6.06 3.63
CA ARG A 73 3.53 5.24 3.95
C ARG A 73 2.91 5.64 5.29
N THR A 74 1.65 6.05 5.22
CA THR A 74 0.72 6.26 6.34
C THR A 74 -0.62 5.58 6.03
N GLN A 75 -1.39 5.25 7.05
CA GLN A 75 -2.69 4.58 6.93
C GLN A 75 -3.70 5.54 6.28
N GLY A 76 -4.37 5.08 5.22
CA GLY A 76 -5.38 5.86 4.52
C GLY A 76 -6.65 6.08 5.38
N ALA A 77 -7.41 7.13 5.08
CA ALA A 77 -8.63 7.47 5.84
C ALA A 77 -9.69 6.36 5.83
N ASN A 78 -9.76 5.57 4.75
CA ASN A 78 -10.71 4.45 4.59
C ASN A 78 -10.01 3.08 4.59
N GLU A 79 -8.73 3.06 4.95
CA GLU A 79 -7.93 1.84 4.94
C GLU A 79 -8.03 1.13 6.29
N THR A 80 -8.29 -0.18 6.24
CA THR A 80 -8.31 -1.01 7.45
C THR A 80 -6.91 -1.18 8.00
N ILE A 81 -6.80 -1.30 9.33
CA ILE A 81 -5.52 -1.51 10.00
C ILE A 81 -4.82 -2.78 9.50
N ILE A 82 -5.57 -3.85 9.22
CA ILE A 82 -5.01 -5.11 8.73
C ILE A 82 -4.37 -4.89 7.35
N SER A 83 -5.06 -4.21 6.43
CA SER A 83 -4.53 -3.89 5.09
C SER A 83 -3.24 -3.07 5.21
N PHE A 84 -3.26 -2.03 6.05
CA PHE A 84 -2.11 -1.17 6.30
C PHE A 84 -0.90 -1.96 6.85
N VAL A 85 -1.12 -2.80 7.86
CA VAL A 85 -0.04 -3.57 8.50
C VAL A 85 0.58 -4.54 7.51
N GLU A 86 -0.23 -5.31 6.78
CA GLU A 86 0.27 -6.30 5.80
C GLU A 86 1.08 -5.62 4.68
N ASP A 87 0.61 -4.48 4.17
CA ASP A 87 1.33 -3.68 3.18
C ASP A 87 2.68 -3.19 3.71
N VAL A 88 2.71 -2.66 4.94
CA VAL A 88 3.95 -2.17 5.56
C VAL A 88 4.92 -3.33 5.78
N LEU A 89 4.46 -4.47 6.28
CA LEU A 89 5.30 -5.65 6.49
C LEU A 89 5.87 -6.18 5.16
N HIS A 90 5.05 -6.19 4.11
CA HIS A 90 5.50 -6.56 2.77
C HIS A 90 6.57 -5.60 2.23
N LEU A 91 6.38 -4.30 2.41
CA LEU A 91 7.36 -3.28 2.04
C LEU A 91 8.66 -3.38 2.87
N VAL A 92 8.55 -3.65 4.19
CA VAL A 92 9.72 -3.86 5.06
C VAL A 92 10.49 -5.09 4.62
N ALA A 93 9.84 -6.21 4.33
CA ALA A 93 10.51 -7.42 3.86
C ALA A 93 11.28 -7.19 2.55
N ARG A 94 10.84 -6.24 1.72
CA ARG A 94 11.49 -5.88 0.46
C ARG A 94 12.61 -4.85 0.61
N ALA A 95 12.48 -3.93 1.56
CA ALA A 95 13.48 -2.91 1.85
C ALA A 95 14.63 -3.48 2.71
N ASP A 96 14.29 -4.24 3.75
CA ASP A 96 15.21 -4.81 4.72
C ASP A 96 14.67 -6.14 5.26
N PRO A 97 15.04 -7.28 4.63
CA PRO A 97 14.60 -8.61 5.06
C PRO A 97 15.01 -8.98 6.49
N GLN A 98 16.03 -8.32 7.06
CA GLN A 98 16.56 -8.59 8.39
C GLN A 98 16.10 -7.54 9.41
N ALA A 99 15.07 -6.75 9.09
CA ALA A 99 14.52 -5.76 10.00
C ALA A 99 14.06 -6.40 11.33
N SER A 100 14.54 -5.86 12.44
CA SER A 100 14.10 -6.26 13.78
C SER A 100 12.62 -5.94 13.99
N ASP A 101 11.98 -6.67 14.89
CA ASP A 101 10.57 -6.42 15.22
C ASP A 101 10.35 -5.04 15.83
N GLU A 102 11.32 -4.52 16.57
CA GLU A 102 11.29 -3.13 17.07
C GLU A 102 11.27 -2.11 15.92
N LYS A 103 12.07 -2.33 14.87
CA LYS A 103 12.07 -1.46 13.68
C LYS A 103 10.73 -1.53 12.96
N LYS A 104 10.14 -2.71 12.81
CA LYS A 104 8.80 -2.89 12.23
C LYS A 104 7.74 -2.14 13.03
N LEU A 105 7.74 -2.29 14.35
CA LEU A 105 6.83 -1.59 15.25
C LEU A 105 6.96 -0.07 15.13
N ARG A 106 8.19 0.46 15.09
CA ARG A 106 8.43 1.89 14.92
C ARG A 106 7.86 2.43 13.60
N ILE A 107 8.05 1.70 12.51
CA ILE A 107 7.52 2.07 11.18
C ILE A 107 5.98 2.04 11.19
N LEU A 108 5.40 0.99 11.77
CA LEU A 108 3.94 0.85 11.91
C LEU A 108 3.37 1.99 12.75
N MET A 109 3.86 2.19 13.97
CA MET A 109 3.39 3.23 14.89
C MET A 109 3.50 4.65 14.31
N ARG A 110 4.51 4.93 13.47
CA ARG A 110 4.64 6.22 12.77
C ARG A 110 3.54 6.43 11.72
N GLY A 111 3.06 5.36 11.09
CA GLY A 111 2.13 5.45 9.96
C GLY A 111 0.66 5.21 10.32
N VAL A 112 0.35 4.67 11.50
CA VAL A 112 -1.04 4.45 11.95
C VAL A 112 -1.80 5.79 12.07
N ARG A 113 -3.09 5.77 11.77
CA ARG A 113 -3.96 6.95 11.86
C ARG A 113 -4.09 7.44 13.31
N ASP A 114 -4.19 8.76 13.52
CA ASP A 114 -4.10 9.39 14.85
C ASP A 114 -5.12 8.86 15.88
N ASP A 115 -6.32 8.54 15.43
CA ASP A 115 -7.39 8.00 16.26
C ASP A 115 -7.07 6.60 16.82
N ILE A 116 -6.42 5.74 16.02
CA ILE A 116 -5.93 4.44 16.45
C ILE A 116 -4.63 4.60 17.26
N PHE A 117 -3.74 5.51 16.83
CA PHE A 117 -2.47 5.79 17.50
C PHE A 117 -2.69 6.21 18.96
N ASN A 118 -3.65 7.10 19.22
CA ASN A 118 -3.98 7.55 20.58
C ASN A 118 -4.44 6.39 21.49
N GLY A 119 -5.12 5.38 20.94
CA GLY A 119 -5.47 4.18 21.67
C GLY A 119 -4.26 3.28 21.95
N LEU A 120 -3.39 3.09 20.95
CA LEU A 120 -2.15 2.30 21.07
C LEU A 120 -1.13 2.94 22.02
N PHE A 121 -1.10 4.28 22.11
CA PHE A 121 -0.19 4.98 23.03
C PHE A 121 -0.49 4.65 24.50
N ARG A 122 -1.73 4.33 24.84
CA ARG A 122 -2.11 3.93 26.21
C ARG A 122 -1.64 2.51 26.56
N ASN A 123 -1.55 1.64 25.56
CA ASN A 123 -1.14 0.24 25.68
C ASN A 123 -0.03 -0.05 24.67
N HIS A 124 1.19 0.40 24.96
CA HIS A 124 2.32 0.29 24.03
C HIS A 124 2.55 -1.18 23.62
N PRO A 125 2.36 -1.55 22.34
CA PRO A 125 2.54 -2.92 21.92
C PRO A 125 4.03 -3.28 21.85
N SER A 126 4.42 -4.40 22.45
CA SER A 126 5.79 -4.92 22.42
C SER A 126 6.06 -5.85 21.23
N THR A 127 5.01 -6.32 20.54
CA THR A 127 5.11 -7.20 19.37
C THR A 127 4.15 -6.75 18.27
N VAL A 128 4.48 -7.08 17.02
CA VAL A 128 3.62 -6.77 15.86
C VAL A 128 2.24 -7.42 16.01
N GLU A 129 2.19 -8.66 16.52
CA GLU A 129 0.92 -9.36 16.77
C GLU A 129 0.06 -8.65 17.80
N HIS A 130 0.67 -8.16 18.89
CA HIS A 130 -0.06 -7.39 19.90
C HIS A 130 -0.58 -6.07 19.32
N LEU A 131 0.23 -5.39 18.50
CA LEU A 131 -0.19 -4.18 17.79
C LEU A 131 -1.42 -4.47 16.92
N VAL A 132 -1.39 -5.51 16.10
CA VAL A 132 -2.51 -5.87 15.22
C VAL A 132 -3.77 -6.14 16.04
N LYS A 133 -3.67 -6.91 17.12
CA LYS A 133 -4.81 -7.24 17.98
C LYS A 133 -5.43 -5.99 18.61
N GLU A 134 -4.62 -5.15 19.24
CA GLU A 134 -5.10 -3.94 19.93
C GLU A 134 -5.62 -2.91 18.92
N ALA A 135 -4.90 -2.67 17.83
CA ALA A 135 -5.29 -1.71 16.82
C ALA A 135 -6.60 -2.12 16.11
N THR A 136 -6.80 -3.42 15.88
CA THR A 136 -8.07 -3.95 15.35
C THR A 136 -9.22 -3.77 16.36
N ASN A 137 -8.95 -3.94 17.66
CA ASN A 137 -9.96 -3.69 18.70
C ASN A 137 -10.35 -2.20 18.76
N ILE A 138 -9.37 -1.31 18.70
CA ILE A 138 -9.58 0.14 18.65
C ILE A 138 -10.35 0.54 17.38
N GLU A 139 -9.95 0.03 16.21
CA GLU A 139 -10.63 0.29 14.94
C GLU A 139 -12.11 -0.13 14.97
N ARG A 140 -12.44 -1.26 15.61
CA ARG A 140 -13.83 -1.70 15.79
C ARG A 140 -14.62 -0.84 16.78
N ALA A 141 -13.95 -0.31 17.80
CA ALA A 141 -14.56 0.54 18.82
C ALA A 141 -14.76 1.99 18.32
N LEU A 142 -13.99 2.40 17.32
CA LEU A 142 -14.15 3.70 16.68
C LEU A 142 -15.46 3.72 15.87
N PRO A 143 -16.25 4.80 15.95
CA PRO A 143 -17.37 5.00 15.04
C PRO A 143 -16.82 4.94 13.62
N LYS A 144 -17.32 4.02 12.79
CA LYS A 144 -17.08 4.09 11.34
C LYS A 144 -17.44 5.50 10.94
N HIS A 145 -16.50 6.26 10.38
CA HIS A 145 -16.78 7.58 9.86
C HIS A 145 -17.92 7.45 8.83
N GLY A 146 -19.15 7.61 9.29
CA GLY A 146 -20.27 7.93 8.43
C GLY A 146 -19.98 9.28 7.76
N PRO A 147 -20.69 9.59 6.67
CA PRO A 147 -20.58 10.94 6.11
C PRO A 147 -20.82 11.95 7.24
N PRO A 148 -20.11 13.09 7.26
CA PRO A 148 -20.10 13.99 8.40
C PRO A 148 -21.54 14.43 8.71
N ILE A 149 -22.13 13.85 9.76
CA ILE A 149 -23.38 14.35 10.33
C ILE A 149 -22.96 15.52 11.21
N THR A 150 -23.14 16.73 10.69
CA THR A 150 -23.01 17.96 11.45
C THR A 150 -24.06 17.96 12.56
N SER A 151 -23.65 17.81 13.82
CA SER A 151 -24.54 18.00 14.97
C SER A 151 -24.01 19.08 15.91
N ASN A 152 -24.67 20.24 15.85
CA ASN A 152 -24.97 21.20 16.91
C ASN A 152 -23.87 21.65 17.89
N PHE A 153 -23.38 22.88 17.65
CA PHE A 153 -22.92 23.81 18.70
C PHE A 153 -24.00 24.90 18.96
N PRO A 154 -24.01 25.54 20.15
CA PRO A 154 -25.18 26.25 20.70
C PRO A 154 -25.39 27.65 20.11
N ALA A 155 -26.59 28.17 20.31
CA ALA A 155 -27.11 29.43 19.77
C ALA A 155 -26.31 30.66 20.23
N SER A 156 -25.68 31.35 19.28
CA SER A 156 -25.87 32.78 18.94
C SER A 156 -24.58 33.37 18.37
N LEU A 157 -24.67 33.78 17.11
CA LEU A 157 -24.07 34.94 16.42
C LEU A 157 -23.91 34.61 14.93
N PHE A 158 -24.81 35.19 14.12
CA PHE A 158 -24.65 35.63 12.74
C PHE A 158 -23.71 34.84 11.80
N PHE A 159 -24.29 34.18 10.79
CA PHE A 159 -24.38 34.73 9.44
C PHE A 159 -25.44 33.90 8.67
N SER A 160 -26.43 34.58 8.09
CA SER A 160 -27.49 33.95 7.30
C SER A 160 -26.89 33.17 6.13
N THR A 161 -26.91 31.85 6.20
CA THR A 161 -26.68 31.00 5.05
C THR A 161 -27.97 30.97 4.24
N SER A 162 -28.03 31.83 3.22
CA SER A 162 -28.94 31.66 2.11
C SER A 162 -28.85 30.22 1.61
N SER A 163 -29.96 29.50 1.70
CA SER A 163 -30.14 28.22 1.04
C SER A 163 -29.90 28.45 -0.44
N CYS A 164 -28.75 28.02 -0.97
CA CYS A 164 -28.53 27.97 -2.39
C CYS A 164 -29.37 26.81 -2.95
N ASN A 165 -30.66 27.07 -3.15
CA ASN A 165 -31.48 26.24 -3.99
C ASN A 165 -30.77 26.11 -5.34
N GLY A 166 -30.52 24.89 -5.81
CA GLY A 166 -29.87 24.65 -7.10
C GLY A 166 -30.57 25.31 -8.31
N GLN A 167 -31.78 25.86 -8.09
CA GLN A 167 -32.48 26.73 -9.03
C GLN A 167 -31.82 28.11 -9.17
N ASP A 168 -31.33 28.73 -8.09
CA ASP A 168 -30.70 30.07 -8.12
C ASP A 168 -29.38 30.05 -8.90
N LEU A 169 -28.54 29.04 -8.68
CA LEU A 169 -27.28 28.93 -9.42
C LEU A 169 -27.52 28.72 -10.93
N ARG A 170 -28.61 28.02 -11.27
CA ARG A 170 -29.02 27.78 -12.66
C ARG A 170 -29.64 29.01 -13.33
N GLU A 171 -30.17 29.96 -12.55
CA GLU A 171 -30.62 31.25 -13.06
C GLU A 171 -29.45 32.21 -13.25
N ILE A 172 -28.54 32.28 -12.28
CA ILE A 172 -27.31 33.08 -12.37
C ILE A 172 -26.45 32.65 -13.56
N ILE A 173 -26.22 31.33 -13.74
CA ILE A 173 -25.48 30.82 -14.90
C ILE A 173 -26.19 31.17 -16.21
N ARG A 174 -27.53 31.15 -16.25
CA ARG A 174 -28.29 31.44 -17.47
C ARG A 174 -28.24 32.93 -17.83
N ASP A 175 -28.25 33.81 -16.84
CA ASP A 175 -28.16 35.25 -17.07
C ASP A 175 -26.76 35.66 -17.50
N VAL A 176 -25.70 35.11 -16.87
CA VAL A 176 -24.31 35.36 -17.28
C VAL A 176 -24.06 34.86 -18.71
N VAL A 177 -24.53 33.66 -19.05
CA VAL A 177 -24.40 33.12 -20.42
C VAL A 177 -25.18 33.97 -21.43
N ARG A 178 -26.39 34.44 -21.08
CA ARG A 178 -27.19 35.30 -21.95
C ARG A 178 -26.53 36.66 -22.20
N GLU A 179 -25.90 37.22 -21.18
CA GLU A 179 -25.21 38.51 -21.27
C GLU A 179 -23.93 38.41 -22.10
N GLU A 180 -23.17 37.33 -21.96
CA GLU A 180 -21.98 37.10 -22.80
C GLU A 180 -22.31 36.76 -24.26
N ILE A 181 -23.41 36.03 -24.53
CA ILE A 181 -23.86 35.81 -25.91
C ILE A 181 -24.31 37.12 -26.57
N ARG A 182 -24.93 38.05 -25.83
CA ARG A 182 -25.31 39.37 -26.36
C ARG A 182 -24.12 40.27 -26.68
N LYS A 183 -22.99 40.11 -25.98
CA LYS A 183 -21.75 40.85 -26.29
C LYS A 183 -21.02 40.31 -27.52
N LEU A 184 -21.29 39.07 -27.92
CA LEU A 184 -20.63 38.38 -29.03
C LEU A 184 -21.43 38.42 -30.35
N LEU A 185 -22.63 39.00 -30.35
CA LEU A 185 -23.42 39.24 -31.55
C LEU A 185 -23.42 40.76 -31.84
N PRO A 186 -23.13 41.20 -33.08
CA PRO A 186 -23.11 42.61 -33.45
C PRO A 186 -24.50 43.27 -33.44
#